data_AF-A0AAN9KL13-F1
#
_entry.id   AF-A0AAN9KL13-F1
#
_cell.length_a   1.000
_cell.length_b   1.000
_cell.length_c   1.000
_cell.angle_alpha   90.00
_cell.angle_beta   90.00
_cell.angle_gamma   90.00
#
_symmetry.space_group_name_H-M   'P 1'
#
loop_
_entity.id
_entity.type
_entity.pdbx_description
1 polymer ?
#
loop_
_entity_poly.entity_id
_entity_poly.type
_entity_poly.pdbx_seq_one_letter_code
_entity_poly.pdbx_strand_id
1 'polypeptide(L)'
;MVARGVPAELATAVLAVTAFGLTESSNWWRDINNSPLWQDRIFHVLAILYGIVAAVALVQLVRIQLRVPEYGWTTQKVFHFLNFLVNGVRCLVFVFRRDVQKLQPEIVQHILLDMPSLTFFTTYALLVLFWAEIYYQARAVSTDGLRPSFYTINAVVYVIQIALWLILWWKPVSVLVILSKMFFAGVSLFAALGFLLYGGRLFLMLQRFPVESKGRRKKLQEVGYVTTICFSCFLIRCIMMCFNAFDQAADLDVLDHPILNFTYYLLVEILPSTLVLFILRKLPPKRGITQYHPIR
;
A
#
# COMPACT_ATOMS: atom_id res chain seq x y z
N MET A 1 43.54 -8.67 37.71
CA MET A 1 42.23 -9.16 37.24
C MET A 1 42.40 -9.60 35.80
N VAL A 2 42.58 -10.91 35.55
CA VAL A 2 42.69 -11.47 34.19
C VAL A 2 41.29 -11.86 33.74
N ALA A 3 40.79 -11.25 32.68
CA ALA A 3 39.54 -11.61 32.04
C ALA A 3 39.66 -13.05 31.52
N ARG A 4 38.88 -13.97 32.10
CA ARG A 4 38.74 -15.33 31.56
C ARG A 4 38.10 -15.23 30.17
N GLY A 5 38.89 -15.48 29.13
CA GLY A 5 38.40 -15.63 27.76
C GLY A 5 37.41 -16.80 27.70
N VAL A 6 36.38 -16.65 26.87
CA VAL A 6 35.40 -17.71 26.60
C VAL A 6 36.16 -18.96 26.13
N PRO A 7 35.94 -20.15 26.72
CA PRO A 7 36.63 -21.37 26.31
C PRO A 7 36.31 -21.67 24.84
N ALA A 8 37.35 -21.96 24.05
CA ALA A 8 37.27 -22.14 22.60
C ALA A 8 36.21 -23.18 22.18
N GLU A 9 36.02 -24.23 22.97
CA GLU A 9 34.99 -25.26 22.75
C GLU A 9 33.56 -24.69 22.82
N LEU A 10 33.29 -23.76 23.74
CA LEU A 10 31.98 -23.12 23.87
C LEU A 10 31.71 -22.20 22.67
N ALA A 11 32.72 -21.47 22.20
CA ALA A 11 32.61 -20.65 21.00
C ALA A 11 32.34 -21.51 19.74
N THR A 12 32.99 -22.67 19.64
CA THR A 12 32.83 -23.61 18.53
C THR A 12 31.44 -24.27 18.54
N ALA A 13 30.93 -24.64 19.71
CA ALA A 13 29.59 -25.18 19.86
C ALA A 13 28.49 -24.16 19.52
N VAL A 14 28.64 -22.90 19.94
CA VAL A 14 27.71 -21.82 19.59
C VAL A 14 27.73 -21.55 18.08
N LEU A 15 28.90 -21.53 17.44
CA LEU A 15 29.01 -21.40 15.99
C LEU A 15 28.39 -22.58 15.24
N ALA A 16 28.55 -23.82 15.73
CA ALA A 16 27.93 -25.00 15.14
C ALA A 16 26.40 -24.98 15.26
N VAL A 17 25.86 -24.60 16.42
CA VAL A 17 24.40 -24.48 16.64
C VAL A 17 23.79 -23.37 15.78
N THR A 18 24.45 -22.21 15.68
CA THR A 18 23.99 -21.12 14.82
C THR A 18 24.07 -21.49 13.33
N ALA A 19 25.15 -22.13 12.89
CA ALA A 19 25.29 -22.62 11.51
C ALA A 19 24.24 -23.69 11.19
N PHE A 20 23.99 -24.63 12.11
CA PHE A 20 22.95 -25.64 11.96
C PHE A 20 21.55 -25.01 11.88
N GLY A 21 21.23 -24.06 12.76
CA GLY A 21 19.95 -23.33 12.73
C GLY A 21 19.76 -22.48 11.46
N LEU A 22 20.84 -21.90 10.91
CA LEU A 22 20.81 -21.23 9.61
C LEU A 22 20.61 -22.22 8.45
N THR A 23 21.18 -23.41 8.55
CA THR A 23 21.06 -24.46 7.53
C THR A 23 19.66 -25.07 7.52
N GLU A 24 19.08 -25.37 8.69
CA GLU A 24 17.70 -25.85 8.78
C GLU A 24 16.67 -24.80 8.34
N SER A 25 16.85 -23.54 8.73
CA SER A 25 15.94 -22.47 8.29
C SER A 25 16.01 -22.24 6.77
N SER A 26 17.19 -22.35 6.17
CA SER A 26 17.39 -22.35 4.72
C SER A 26 16.73 -23.55 4.02
N ASN A 27 16.86 -24.75 4.58
CA ASN A 27 16.25 -25.97 4.02
C ASN A 27 14.72 -25.90 4.06
N TRP A 28 14.13 -25.54 5.20
CA TRP A 28 12.68 -25.40 5.36
C TRP A 28 12.10 -24.34 4.40
N TRP A 29 12.79 -23.21 4.24
CA TRP A 29 12.36 -22.17 3.31
C TRP A 29 12.29 -22.69 1.87
N ARG A 30 13.31 -23.43 1.43
CA ARG A 30 13.35 -24.05 0.10
C ARG A 30 12.25 -25.10 -0.06
N ASP A 31 12.01 -25.92 0.97
CA ASP A 31 10.98 -26.96 0.94
C ASP A 31 9.57 -26.38 0.78
N ILE A 32 9.26 -25.30 1.50
CA ILE A 32 7.99 -24.59 1.35
C ILE A 32 7.89 -23.92 -0.01
N ASN A 33 8.96 -23.24 -0.46
CA ASN A 33 8.94 -22.50 -1.71
C ASN A 33 8.75 -23.43 -2.92
N ASN A 34 9.26 -24.67 -2.84
CA ASN A 34 9.14 -25.67 -3.90
C ASN A 34 7.85 -26.51 -3.81
N SER A 35 7.13 -26.48 -2.68
CA SER A 35 5.93 -27.30 -2.47
C SER A 35 4.69 -26.68 -3.12
N PRO A 36 4.05 -27.32 -4.12
CA PRO A 36 2.86 -26.79 -4.77
C PRO A 36 1.68 -26.58 -3.82
N LEU A 37 1.54 -27.47 -2.82
CA LEU A 37 0.48 -27.38 -1.81
C LEU A 37 0.65 -26.15 -0.92
N TRP A 38 1.88 -25.85 -0.50
CA TRP A 38 2.15 -24.65 0.31
C TRP A 38 2.00 -23.37 -0.50
N GLN A 39 2.48 -23.37 -1.75
CA GLN A 39 2.25 -22.25 -2.66
C GLN A 39 0.74 -21.94 -2.77
N ASP A 40 -0.08 -22.94 -3.10
CA ASP A 40 -1.52 -22.76 -3.23
C ASP A 40 -2.15 -22.21 -1.95
N ARG A 41 -1.80 -22.77 -0.78
CA ARG A 41 -2.32 -22.31 0.50
C ARG A 41 -1.96 -20.84 0.77
N ILE A 42 -0.70 -20.46 0.54
CA ILE A 42 -0.23 -19.09 0.79
C ILE A 42 -0.96 -18.08 -0.10
N PHE A 43 -1.13 -18.38 -1.39
CA PHE A 43 -1.88 -17.50 -2.30
C PHE A 43 -3.37 -17.46 -2.00
N HIS A 44 -3.99 -18.56 -1.55
CA HIS A 44 -5.38 -18.54 -1.08
C HIS A 44 -5.52 -17.68 0.19
N VAL A 45 -4.56 -17.74 1.11
CA VAL A 45 -4.56 -16.86 2.28
C VAL A 45 -4.46 -15.40 1.85
N LEU A 46 -3.55 -15.05 0.93
CA LEU A 46 -3.48 -13.70 0.36
C LEU A 46 -4.82 -13.28 -0.25
N ALA A 47 -5.41 -14.14 -1.09
CA ALA A 47 -6.70 -13.88 -1.72
C ALA A 47 -7.79 -13.60 -0.68
N ILE A 48 -7.89 -14.41 0.37
CA ILE A 48 -8.87 -14.21 1.46
C ILE A 48 -8.62 -12.87 2.16
N LEU A 49 -7.37 -12.54 2.49
CA LEU A 49 -7.04 -11.27 3.14
C LEU A 49 -7.43 -10.08 2.28
N TYR A 50 -7.07 -10.07 1.00
CA TYR A 50 -7.48 -9.03 0.06
C TYR A 50 -9.00 -8.96 -0.11
N GLY A 51 -9.67 -10.12 -0.18
CA GLY A 51 -11.13 -10.22 -0.26
C GLY A 51 -11.82 -9.60 0.97
N ILE A 52 -11.30 -9.84 2.17
CA ILE A 52 -11.78 -9.21 3.41
C ILE A 52 -11.62 -7.69 3.33
N VAL A 53 -10.44 -7.20 2.93
CA VAL A 53 -10.19 -5.74 2.81
C VAL A 53 -11.12 -5.11 1.78
N ALA A 54 -11.30 -5.75 0.62
CA ALA A 54 -12.20 -5.30 -0.44
C ALA A 54 -13.66 -5.24 0.06
N ALA A 55 -14.12 -6.28 0.74
CA ALA A 55 -15.46 -6.33 1.32
C ALA A 55 -15.67 -5.23 2.36
N VAL A 56 -14.70 -5.00 3.25
CA VAL A 56 -14.77 -3.90 4.24
C VAL A 56 -14.85 -2.54 3.54
N ALA A 57 -14.02 -2.29 2.52
CA ALA A 57 -14.04 -1.05 1.75
C ALA A 57 -15.40 -0.82 1.06
N LEU A 58 -15.97 -1.87 0.45
CA LEU A 58 -17.28 -1.81 -0.19
C LEU A 58 -18.41 -1.54 0.81
N VAL A 59 -18.41 -2.24 1.96
CA VAL A 59 -19.39 -2.02 3.02
C VAL A 59 -19.29 -0.58 3.55
N GLN A 60 -18.07 -0.05 3.75
CA GLN A 60 -17.87 1.34 4.14
C GLN A 60 -18.41 2.32 3.10
N LEU A 61 -18.14 2.09 1.81
CA LEU A 61 -18.65 2.90 0.71
C LEU A 61 -20.20 2.92 0.69
N VAL A 62 -20.83 1.75 0.74
CA VAL A 62 -22.30 1.62 0.73
C VAL A 62 -22.90 2.32 1.96
N ARG A 63 -22.31 2.13 3.14
CA ARG A 63 -22.76 2.80 4.37
C ARG A 63 -22.68 4.31 4.26
N ILE A 64 -21.63 4.86 3.65
CA ILE A 64 -21.50 6.31 3.44
C ILE A 64 -22.53 6.79 2.41
N GLN A 65 -22.69 6.08 1.29
CA GLN A 65 -23.66 6.44 0.24
C GLN A 65 -25.10 6.47 0.77
N LEU A 66 -25.49 5.49 1.58
CA LEU A 66 -26.82 5.44 2.21
C LEU A 66 -26.99 6.47 3.34
N ARG A 67 -25.90 6.86 4.01
CA ARG A 67 -25.92 7.82 5.12
C ARG A 67 -26.08 9.26 4.63
N VAL A 68 -25.44 9.59 3.51
CA VAL A 68 -25.36 10.94 2.92
C VAL A 68 -25.47 10.84 1.38
N PRO A 69 -26.66 10.51 0.85
CA PRO A 69 -26.87 10.39 -0.59
C PRO A 69 -26.85 11.75 -1.31
N GLU A 70 -27.12 12.84 -0.60
CA GLU A 70 -27.22 14.19 -1.20
C GLU A 70 -25.84 14.76 -1.57
N TYR A 71 -24.84 14.39 -0.78
CA TYR A 71 -23.45 14.65 -1.13
C TYR A 71 -23.06 13.63 -2.18
N GLY A 72 -22.75 14.05 -3.40
CA GLY A 72 -22.35 13.16 -4.50
C GLY A 72 -21.06 12.38 -4.22
N TRP A 73 -20.19 12.24 -5.22
CA TRP A 73 -18.91 11.53 -5.05
C TRP A 73 -17.88 12.39 -4.30
N THR A 74 -17.78 12.18 -2.99
CA THR A 74 -16.78 12.84 -2.14
C THR A 74 -15.43 12.11 -2.19
N THR A 75 -14.33 12.80 -1.83
CA THR A 75 -12.98 12.23 -1.71
C THR A 75 -12.97 10.93 -0.89
N GLN A 76 -13.75 10.88 0.19
CA GLN A 76 -13.87 9.67 1.03
C GLN A 76 -14.54 8.51 0.29
N LYS A 77 -15.63 8.75 -0.45
CA LYS A 77 -16.29 7.71 -1.27
C LYS A 77 -15.36 7.20 -2.36
N VAL A 78 -14.64 8.10 -3.03
CA VAL A 78 -13.64 7.75 -4.04
C VAL A 78 -12.53 6.91 -3.42
N PHE A 79 -12.01 7.28 -2.24
CA PHE A 79 -10.98 6.52 -1.55
C PHE A 79 -11.41 5.08 -1.21
N HIS A 80 -12.63 4.88 -0.70
CA HIS A 80 -13.15 3.53 -0.42
C HIS A 80 -13.41 2.74 -1.70
N PHE A 81 -13.92 3.39 -2.75
CA PHE A 81 -14.11 2.76 -4.05
C PHE A 81 -12.80 2.28 -4.66
N LEU A 82 -11.76 3.12 -4.67
CA LEU A 82 -10.44 2.74 -5.17
C LEU A 82 -9.83 1.61 -4.35
N ASN A 83 -9.96 1.61 -3.01
CA ASN A 83 -9.53 0.47 -2.19
C ASN A 83 -10.30 -0.81 -2.53
N PHE A 84 -11.61 -0.74 -2.74
CA PHE A 84 -12.40 -1.90 -3.18
C PHE A 84 -11.88 -2.44 -4.51
N LEU A 85 -11.61 -1.57 -5.50
CA LEU A 85 -11.06 -1.99 -6.79
C LEU A 85 -9.67 -2.62 -6.64
N VAL A 86 -8.73 -1.95 -5.98
CA VAL A 86 -7.35 -2.46 -5.82
C VAL A 86 -7.35 -3.82 -5.14
N ASN A 87 -8.02 -3.93 -4.00
CA ASN A 87 -8.02 -5.15 -3.21
C ASN A 87 -8.86 -6.24 -3.87
N GLY A 88 -9.94 -5.89 -4.56
CA GLY A 88 -10.78 -6.81 -5.33
C GLY A 88 -10.02 -7.42 -6.51
N VAL A 89 -9.32 -6.60 -7.30
CA VAL A 89 -8.51 -7.09 -8.42
C VAL A 89 -7.36 -7.97 -7.90
N ARG A 90 -6.65 -7.57 -6.84
CA ARG A 90 -5.62 -8.41 -6.20
C ARG A 90 -6.17 -9.75 -5.72
N CYS A 91 -7.33 -9.75 -5.08
CA CYS A 91 -8.02 -10.96 -4.66
C CYS A 91 -8.25 -11.90 -5.86
N LEU A 92 -8.82 -11.38 -6.95
CA LEU A 92 -9.07 -12.17 -8.17
C LEU A 92 -7.77 -12.70 -8.78
N VAL A 93 -6.72 -11.88 -8.85
CA VAL A 93 -5.40 -12.30 -9.36
C VAL A 93 -4.85 -13.49 -8.56
N PHE A 94 -4.96 -13.47 -7.23
CA PHE A 94 -4.45 -14.56 -6.39
C PHE A 94 -5.35 -15.80 -6.40
N VAL A 95 -6.68 -15.64 -6.52
CA VAL A 95 -7.60 -16.77 -6.71
C VAL A 95 -7.31 -17.48 -8.02
N PHE A 96 -7.19 -16.72 -9.11
CA PHE A 96 -6.98 -17.24 -10.47
C PHE A 96 -5.51 -17.28 -10.87
N ARG A 97 -4.58 -17.34 -9.89
CA ARG A 97 -3.12 -17.25 -10.13
C ARG A 97 -2.65 -18.17 -11.27
N ARG A 98 -3.10 -19.43 -11.28
CA ARG A 98 -2.68 -20.43 -12.29
C ARG A 98 -3.16 -20.07 -13.68
N ASP A 99 -4.34 -19.49 -13.80
CA ASP A 99 -4.89 -19.04 -15.07
C ASP A 99 -4.19 -17.76 -15.52
N VAL A 100 -3.93 -16.83 -14.60
CA VAL A 100 -3.17 -15.60 -14.84
C VAL A 100 -1.77 -15.89 -15.37
N GLN A 101 -1.05 -16.87 -14.81
CA GLN A 101 0.27 -17.30 -15.29
C GLN A 101 0.25 -17.96 -16.68
N LYS A 102 -0.92 -18.41 -17.15
CA LYS A 102 -1.09 -19.04 -18.46
C LYS A 102 -1.67 -18.09 -19.51
N LEU A 103 -1.96 -16.84 -19.14
CA LEU A 103 -2.53 -15.86 -20.06
C LEU A 103 -1.54 -15.56 -21.18
N GLN A 104 -2.04 -15.70 -22.41
CA GLN A 104 -1.35 -15.30 -23.62
C GLN A 104 -2.17 -14.18 -24.28
N PRO A 105 -1.55 -13.06 -24.69
CA PRO A 105 -0.11 -12.75 -24.63
C PRO A 105 0.40 -12.36 -23.22
N GLU A 106 1.70 -12.55 -22.95
CA GLU A 106 2.37 -12.26 -21.66
C GLU A 106 2.14 -10.83 -21.14
N ILE A 107 1.95 -9.86 -22.04
CA ILE A 107 1.64 -8.48 -21.69
C ILE A 107 0.35 -8.35 -20.86
N VAL A 108 -0.63 -9.24 -21.05
CA VAL A 108 -1.86 -9.24 -20.25
C VAL A 108 -1.56 -9.56 -18.79
N GLN A 109 -0.63 -10.47 -18.52
CA GLN A 109 -0.16 -10.77 -17.17
C GLN A 109 0.50 -9.54 -16.54
N HIS A 110 1.40 -8.86 -17.25
CA HIS A 110 2.05 -7.63 -16.75
C HIS A 110 1.03 -6.55 -16.42
N ILE A 111 0.08 -6.26 -17.33
CA ILE A 111 -0.97 -5.26 -17.10
C ILE A 111 -1.79 -5.63 -15.86
N LEU A 112 -2.17 -6.91 -15.71
CA LEU A 112 -3.00 -7.36 -14.61
C LEU A 112 -2.29 -7.29 -13.25
N LEU A 113 -0.96 -7.48 -13.22
CA LEU A 113 -0.14 -7.36 -12.02
C LEU A 113 0.21 -5.90 -11.66
N ASP A 114 0.39 -5.04 -12.67
CA ASP A 114 0.76 -3.63 -12.55
C ASP A 114 -0.44 -2.72 -12.25
N MET A 115 -1.61 -2.98 -12.82
CA MET A 115 -2.79 -2.12 -12.71
C MET A 115 -3.26 -1.90 -11.25
N PRO A 116 -3.28 -2.93 -10.37
CA PRO A 116 -3.53 -2.72 -8.95
C PRO A 116 -2.49 -1.81 -8.30
N SER A 117 -1.22 -1.89 -8.71
CA SER A 117 -0.14 -1.04 -8.21
C SER A 117 -0.36 0.44 -8.56
N LEU A 118 -0.79 0.74 -9.79
CA LEU A 118 -1.14 2.12 -10.22
C LEU A 118 -2.33 2.66 -9.45
N THR A 119 -3.38 1.84 -9.33
CA THR A 119 -4.60 2.24 -8.63
C THR A 119 -4.32 2.41 -7.12
N PHE A 120 -3.44 1.59 -6.55
CA PHE A 120 -2.92 1.77 -5.19
C PHE A 120 -2.21 3.11 -5.07
N PHE A 121 -1.28 3.46 -5.98
CA PHE A 121 -0.67 4.80 -5.97
C PHE A 121 -1.72 5.92 -5.99
N THR A 122 -2.70 5.88 -6.90
CA THR A 122 -3.78 6.89 -6.97
C THR A 122 -4.57 6.98 -5.67
N THR A 123 -4.88 5.83 -5.06
CA THR A 123 -5.59 5.74 -3.79
C THR A 123 -4.88 6.50 -2.68
N TYR A 124 -3.57 6.30 -2.54
CA TYR A 124 -2.79 6.95 -1.49
C TYR A 124 -2.36 8.37 -1.85
N ALA A 125 -2.18 8.69 -3.13
CA ALA A 125 -2.04 10.07 -3.59
C ALA A 125 -3.30 10.90 -3.26
N LEU A 126 -4.49 10.29 -3.31
CA LEU A 126 -5.75 10.93 -2.90
C LEU A 126 -5.77 11.22 -1.38
N LEU A 127 -5.18 10.32 -0.59
CA LEU A 127 -5.02 10.53 0.85
C LEU A 127 -4.02 11.66 1.16
N VAL A 128 -2.91 11.73 0.43
CA VAL A 128 -1.95 12.84 0.53
C VAL A 128 -2.61 14.16 0.12
N LEU A 129 -3.39 14.18 -0.96
CA LEU A 129 -4.19 15.34 -1.37
C LEU A 129 -5.13 15.76 -0.23
N PHE A 130 -5.85 14.83 0.37
CA PHE A 130 -6.77 15.11 1.48
C PHE A 130 -6.03 15.74 2.67
N TRP A 131 -4.82 15.28 2.99
CA TRP A 131 -4.01 15.90 4.05
C TRP A 131 -3.48 17.27 3.68
N ALA A 132 -3.07 17.45 2.43
CA ALA A 132 -2.67 18.75 1.91
C ALA A 132 -3.83 19.75 2.01
N GLU A 133 -5.04 19.36 1.63
CA GLU A 133 -6.25 20.20 1.74
C GLU A 133 -6.48 20.62 3.21
N ILE A 134 -6.45 19.68 4.16
CA ILE A 134 -6.62 20.00 5.60
C ILE A 134 -5.53 20.98 6.08
N TYR A 135 -4.28 20.72 5.71
CA TYR A 135 -3.15 21.55 6.11
C TYR A 135 -3.25 22.99 5.57
N TYR A 136 -3.56 23.15 4.27
CA TYR A 136 -3.71 24.47 3.64
C TYR A 136 -4.92 25.23 4.17
N GLN A 137 -6.07 24.55 4.34
CA GLN A 137 -7.28 25.14 4.93
C GLN A 137 -7.02 25.64 6.35
N ALA A 138 -6.34 24.84 7.18
CA ALA A 138 -6.02 25.24 8.55
C ALA A 138 -5.05 26.43 8.62
N ARG A 139 -4.32 26.69 7.54
CA ARG A 139 -3.42 27.84 7.36
C ARG A 139 -4.09 29.03 6.67
N ALA A 140 -5.36 28.92 6.30
CA ALA A 140 -6.10 29.91 5.50
C ALA A 140 -5.39 30.26 4.16
N VAL A 141 -4.69 29.29 3.58
CA VAL A 141 -4.04 29.41 2.26
C VAL A 141 -4.94 28.74 1.22
N SER A 142 -4.94 29.26 -0.01
CA SER A 142 -5.74 28.72 -1.10
C SER A 142 -5.40 27.25 -1.42
N THR A 143 -6.43 26.48 -1.74
CA THR A 143 -6.33 25.05 -2.11
C THR A 143 -6.46 24.81 -3.62
N ASP A 144 -6.59 25.88 -4.41
CA ASP A 144 -7.04 25.81 -5.80
C ASP A 144 -6.10 24.99 -6.70
N GLY A 145 -4.80 25.00 -6.41
CA GLY A 145 -3.80 24.22 -7.14
C GLY A 145 -3.74 22.73 -6.77
N LEU A 146 -4.22 22.33 -5.59
CA LEU A 146 -3.97 20.98 -5.07
C LEU A 146 -4.66 19.88 -5.89
N ARG A 147 -5.94 20.06 -6.22
CA ARG A 147 -6.69 19.07 -7.02
C ARG A 147 -6.19 18.98 -8.46
N PRO A 148 -5.98 20.09 -9.21
CA PRO A 148 -5.34 20.04 -10.51
C PRO A 148 -3.99 19.32 -10.47
N SER A 149 -3.12 19.61 -9.50
CA SER A 149 -1.84 18.91 -9.36
C SER A 149 -2.01 17.40 -9.16
N PHE A 150 -2.96 16.97 -8.32
CA PHE A 150 -3.26 15.55 -8.15
C PHE A 150 -3.69 14.88 -9.47
N TYR A 151 -4.58 15.51 -10.23
CA TYR A 151 -5.02 14.97 -11.52
C TYR A 151 -3.89 14.93 -12.54
N THR A 152 -3.08 15.99 -12.64
CA THR A 152 -1.93 16.05 -13.55
C THR A 152 -0.89 14.98 -13.20
N ILE A 153 -0.54 14.81 -11.93
CA ILE A 153 0.43 13.79 -11.50
C ILE A 153 -0.08 12.39 -11.85
N ASN A 154 -1.34 12.08 -11.55
CA ASN A 154 -1.91 10.77 -11.91
C ASN A 154 -1.97 10.58 -13.42
N ALA A 155 -2.41 11.59 -14.18
CA ALA A 155 -2.44 11.51 -15.64
C ALA A 155 -1.06 11.21 -16.23
N VAL A 156 -0.02 11.93 -15.78
CA VAL A 156 1.37 11.68 -16.21
C VAL A 156 1.81 10.26 -15.88
N VAL A 157 1.56 9.79 -14.65
CA VAL A 157 1.94 8.44 -14.23
C VAL A 157 1.26 7.37 -15.10
N TYR A 158 -0.04 7.50 -15.35
CA TYR A 158 -0.79 6.54 -16.16
C TYR A 158 -0.39 6.60 -17.63
N VAL A 159 -0.15 7.79 -18.19
CA VAL A 159 0.32 7.94 -19.58
C VAL A 159 1.67 7.28 -19.77
N ILE A 160 2.62 7.50 -18.87
CA ILE A 160 3.94 6.85 -18.92
C ILE A 160 3.77 5.32 -18.83
N GLN A 161 2.96 4.83 -17.89
CA GLN A 161 2.77 3.38 -17.74
C GLN A 161 2.10 2.73 -18.95
N ILE A 162 1.06 3.37 -19.51
CA ILE A 162 0.39 2.88 -20.72
C ILE A 162 1.38 2.87 -21.89
N ALA A 163 2.22 3.91 -22.03
CA ALA A 163 3.27 3.93 -23.05
C ALA A 163 4.26 2.77 -22.86
N LEU A 164 4.73 2.51 -21.63
CA LEU A 164 5.62 1.38 -21.35
C LEU A 164 4.98 0.04 -21.71
N TRP A 165 3.70 -0.17 -21.38
CA TRP A 165 2.97 -1.38 -21.76
C TRP A 165 2.83 -1.53 -23.28
N LEU A 166 2.52 -0.46 -24.00
CA LEU A 166 2.41 -0.50 -25.47
C LEU A 166 3.74 -0.81 -26.14
N ILE A 167 4.85 -0.27 -25.64
CA ILE A 167 6.19 -0.57 -26.18
C ILE A 167 6.58 -2.02 -25.86
N LEU A 168 6.31 -2.50 -24.64
CA LEU A 168 6.53 -3.89 -24.23
C LEU A 168 5.71 -4.87 -25.07
N TRP A 169 4.46 -4.52 -25.42
CA TRP A 169 3.62 -5.30 -26.32
C TRP A 169 4.30 -5.50 -27.68
N TRP A 170 4.88 -4.43 -28.25
CA TRP A 170 5.50 -4.49 -29.57
C TRP A 170 6.83 -5.26 -29.53
N LYS A 171 7.70 -4.94 -28.56
CA LYS A 171 8.98 -5.62 -28.39
C LYS A 171 9.27 -5.87 -26.90
N PRO A 172 9.14 -7.12 -26.43
CA PRO A 172 9.48 -7.49 -25.06
C PRO A 172 11.00 -7.51 -24.91
N VAL A 173 11.61 -6.36 -24.61
CA VAL A 173 13.03 -6.23 -24.29
C VAL A 173 13.23 -6.14 -22.78
N SER A 174 14.18 -6.88 -22.23
CA SER A 174 14.45 -6.92 -20.78
C SER A 174 14.70 -5.53 -20.19
N VAL A 175 15.34 -4.64 -20.95
CA VAL A 175 15.60 -3.24 -20.52
C VAL A 175 14.30 -2.48 -20.24
N LEU A 176 13.22 -2.71 -21.01
CA LEU A 176 11.94 -2.05 -20.77
C LEU A 176 11.22 -2.60 -19.53
N VAL A 177 11.38 -3.90 -19.24
CA VAL A 177 10.85 -4.50 -18.01
C VAL A 177 11.54 -3.88 -16.79
N ILE A 178 12.88 -3.78 -16.83
CA ILE A 178 13.67 -3.10 -15.79
C ILE A 178 13.22 -1.64 -15.64
N LEU A 179 13.03 -0.92 -16.75
CA LEU A 179 12.57 0.47 -16.73
C LEU A 179 11.17 0.60 -16.10
N SER A 180 10.24 -0.32 -16.38
CA SER A 180 8.91 -0.35 -15.76
C SER A 180 9.01 -0.55 -14.24
N LYS A 181 9.83 -1.51 -13.79
CA LYS A 181 10.06 -1.76 -12.36
C LYS A 181 10.70 -0.55 -11.66
N MET A 182 11.69 0.10 -12.29
CA MET A 182 12.30 1.34 -11.78
C MET A 182 11.34 2.52 -11.77
N PHE A 183 10.42 2.60 -12.73
CA PHE A 183 9.36 3.61 -12.75
C PHE A 183 8.42 3.44 -11.54
N PHE A 184 7.96 2.21 -11.25
CA PHE A 184 7.18 1.94 -10.04
C PHE A 184 7.94 2.23 -8.75
N ALA A 185 9.25 1.98 -8.70
CA ALA A 185 10.09 2.38 -7.58
C ALA A 185 10.08 3.90 -7.39
N GLY A 186 10.28 4.67 -8.46
CA GLY A 186 10.22 6.12 -8.46
C GLY A 186 8.86 6.67 -8.00
N VAL A 187 7.76 6.14 -8.57
CA VAL A 187 6.39 6.50 -8.17
C VAL A 187 6.14 6.23 -6.68
N SER A 188 6.65 5.10 -6.18
CA SER A 188 6.56 4.75 -4.75
C SER A 188 7.36 5.71 -3.86
N LEU A 189 8.56 6.11 -4.29
CA LEU A 189 9.36 7.11 -3.58
C LEU A 189 8.66 8.46 -3.51
N PHE A 190 8.07 8.93 -4.61
CA PHE A 190 7.30 10.17 -4.62
C PHE A 190 6.08 10.11 -3.69
N ALA A 191 5.38 8.97 -3.63
CA ALA A 191 4.30 8.77 -2.67
C ALA A 191 4.80 8.84 -1.23
N ALA A 192 5.92 8.16 -0.91
CA ALA A 192 6.54 8.23 0.42
C ALA A 192 6.90 9.67 0.80
N LEU A 193 7.54 10.42 -0.10
CA LEU A 193 7.85 11.83 0.13
C LEU A 193 6.57 12.67 0.32
N GLY A 194 5.50 12.39 -0.42
CA GLY A 194 4.19 13.02 -0.24
C GLY A 194 3.63 12.81 1.18
N PHE A 195 3.68 11.59 1.70
CA PHE A 195 3.30 11.28 3.09
C PHE A 195 4.18 12.02 4.09
N LEU A 196 5.51 11.98 3.91
CA LEU A 196 6.44 12.65 4.81
C LEU A 196 6.20 14.17 4.85
N LEU A 197 6.01 14.79 3.69
CA LEU A 197 5.82 16.24 3.58
C LEU A 197 4.46 16.69 4.11
N TYR A 198 3.36 16.18 3.56
CA TYR A 198 2.03 16.66 3.91
C TYR A 198 1.51 16.06 5.22
N GLY A 199 1.77 14.76 5.46
CA GLY A 199 1.45 14.11 6.72
C GLY A 199 2.28 14.63 7.88
N GLY A 200 3.60 14.77 7.68
CA GLY A 200 4.50 15.34 8.67
C GLY A 200 4.15 16.80 9.01
N ARG A 201 3.90 17.65 8.00
CA ARG A 201 3.46 19.04 8.23
C ARG A 201 2.13 19.11 8.99
N LEU A 202 1.15 18.28 8.62
CA LEU A 202 -0.14 18.22 9.31
C LEU A 202 0.02 17.75 10.76
N PHE A 203 0.84 16.73 11.01
CA PHE A 203 1.14 16.22 12.34
C PHE A 203 1.80 17.29 13.23
N LEU A 204 2.84 17.96 12.73
CA LEU A 204 3.52 19.06 13.45
C LEU A 204 2.57 20.23 13.72
N MET A 205 1.69 20.56 12.77
CA MET A 205 0.69 21.60 12.96
C MET A 205 -0.29 21.24 14.07
N LEU A 206 -0.77 20.00 14.11
CA LEU A 206 -1.68 19.52 15.16
C LEU A 206 -1.01 19.45 16.54
N GLN A 207 0.31 19.27 16.61
CA GLN A 207 1.08 19.32 17.87
C GLN A 207 1.21 20.73 18.46
N ARG A 208 1.25 21.77 17.61
CA ARG A 208 1.48 23.16 18.07
C ARG A 208 0.31 23.78 18.82
N PHE A 209 -0.91 23.29 18.61
CA PHE A 209 -2.07 23.75 19.39
C PHE A 209 -2.14 22.98 20.71
N PRO A 210 -2.33 23.66 21.87
CA PRO A 210 -2.38 22.98 23.16
C PRO A 210 -3.44 21.89 23.12
N VAL A 211 -3.01 20.65 23.30
CA VAL A 211 -3.87 19.46 23.14
C VAL A 211 -4.66 19.24 24.43
N GLU A 212 -5.53 20.19 24.75
CA GLU A 212 -6.31 20.24 26.00
C GLU A 212 -7.41 19.18 26.05
N SER A 213 -7.87 18.67 24.89
CA SER A 213 -8.94 17.67 24.82
C SER A 213 -8.46 16.27 24.41
N LYS A 214 -9.00 15.24 25.09
CA LYS A 214 -8.75 13.81 24.79
C LYS A 214 -9.04 13.45 23.33
N GLY A 215 -10.05 14.08 22.72
CA GLY A 215 -10.41 13.88 21.31
C GLY A 215 -9.33 14.36 20.32
N ARG A 216 -8.66 15.48 20.61
CA ARG A 216 -7.60 16.04 19.75
C ARG A 216 -6.33 15.19 19.79
N ARG A 217 -5.94 14.64 20.96
CA ARG A 217 -4.82 13.69 21.09
C ARG A 217 -5.01 12.45 20.22
N LYS A 218 -6.23 11.88 20.24
CA LYS A 218 -6.56 10.71 19.41
C LYS A 218 -6.45 11.01 17.91
N LYS A 219 -6.89 12.20 17.48
CA LYS A 219 -6.78 12.62 16.07
C LYS A 219 -5.33 12.83 15.62
N LEU A 220 -4.51 13.43 16.49
CA LEU A 220 -3.07 13.56 16.25
C LEU A 220 -2.39 12.19 16.07
N GLN A 221 -2.70 11.24 16.95
CA GLN A 221 -2.18 9.86 16.84
C GLN A 221 -2.68 9.16 15.57
N GLU A 222 -3.98 9.30 15.22
CA GLU A 222 -4.53 8.77 13.96
C GLU A 222 -3.72 9.27 12.74
N VAL A 223 -3.44 10.58 12.65
CA VAL A 223 -2.64 11.16 11.54
C VAL A 223 -1.20 10.67 11.58
N GLY A 224 -0.57 10.65 12.75
CA GLY A 224 0.81 10.20 12.93
C GLY A 224 1.00 8.74 12.51
N TYR A 225 0.14 7.84 12.98
CA TYR A 225 0.19 6.41 12.61
C TYR A 225 0.03 6.20 11.12
N VAL A 226 -0.95 6.84 10.48
CA VAL A 226 -1.13 6.70 9.02
C VAL A 226 0.09 7.23 8.27
N THR A 227 0.66 8.36 8.73
CA THR A 227 1.79 8.99 8.04
C THR A 227 3.00 8.09 8.09
N THR A 228 3.38 7.64 9.29
CA THR A 228 4.56 6.79 9.50
C THR A 228 4.40 5.46 8.77
N ILE A 229 3.24 4.81 8.89
CA ILE A 229 3.03 3.50 8.27
C ILE A 229 2.99 3.60 6.74
N CYS A 230 2.24 4.54 6.17
CA CYS A 230 2.22 4.71 4.71
C CYS A 230 3.59 5.10 4.18
N PHE A 231 4.31 6.01 4.85
CA PHE A 231 5.69 6.35 4.50
C PHE A 231 6.59 5.10 4.47
N SER A 232 6.60 4.32 5.56
CA SER A 232 7.41 3.10 5.64
C SER A 232 7.02 2.07 4.60
N CYS A 233 5.73 1.81 4.37
CA CYS A 233 5.25 0.88 3.36
C CYS A 233 5.67 1.30 1.95
N PHE A 234 5.50 2.58 1.57
CA PHE A 234 5.92 3.08 0.25
C PHE A 234 7.45 3.12 0.10
N LEU A 235 8.19 3.37 1.17
CA LEU A 235 9.65 3.29 1.15
C LEU A 235 10.11 1.83 0.94
N ILE A 236 9.54 0.87 1.66
CA ILE A 236 9.79 -0.55 1.45
C ILE A 236 9.40 -0.94 0.02
N ARG A 237 8.26 -0.44 -0.50
CA ARG A 237 7.84 -0.65 -1.88
C ARG A 237 8.89 -0.19 -2.88
N CYS A 238 9.42 1.03 -2.69
CA CYS A 238 10.48 1.58 -3.53
C CYS A 238 11.71 0.67 -3.53
N ILE A 239 12.20 0.28 -2.35
CA ILE A 239 13.39 -0.57 -2.21
C ILE A 239 13.16 -1.94 -2.84
N MET A 240 12.02 -2.58 -2.55
CA MET A 240 11.68 -3.88 -3.11
C MET A 240 11.52 -3.84 -4.64
N MET A 241 11.01 -2.75 -5.20
CA MET A 241 10.93 -2.61 -6.66
C MET A 241 12.30 -2.39 -7.31
N CYS A 242 13.26 -1.77 -6.63
CA CYS A 242 14.65 -1.77 -7.09
C CYS A 242 15.23 -3.18 -7.09
N PHE A 243 15.03 -3.97 -6.03
CA PHE A 243 15.49 -5.37 -6.01
C PHE A 243 14.82 -6.20 -7.10
N ASN A 244 13.50 -6.07 -7.28
CA ASN A 244 12.74 -6.72 -8.35
C ASN A 244 13.29 -6.38 -9.75
N ALA A 245 13.87 -5.18 -9.94
CA ALA A 245 14.43 -4.74 -11.21
C ALA A 245 15.79 -5.38 -11.54
N PHE A 246 16.57 -5.78 -10.53
CA PHE A 246 17.96 -6.23 -10.73
C PHE A 246 18.23 -7.67 -10.25
N ASP A 247 17.34 -8.26 -9.46
CA ASP A 247 17.48 -9.60 -8.90
C ASP A 247 16.24 -10.45 -9.22
N GLN A 248 16.46 -11.52 -10.00
CA GLN A 248 15.40 -12.46 -10.38
C GLN A 248 14.85 -13.24 -9.18
N ALA A 249 15.62 -13.44 -8.10
CA ALA A 249 15.14 -14.08 -6.88
C ALA A 249 14.17 -13.19 -6.08
N ALA A 250 14.17 -11.88 -6.37
CA ALA A 250 13.27 -10.89 -5.79
C ALA A 250 12.08 -10.55 -6.71
N ASP A 251 11.84 -11.36 -7.75
CA ASP A 251 10.80 -11.06 -8.73
C ASP A 251 9.38 -11.25 -8.14
N LEU A 252 8.64 -10.13 -8.05
CA LEU A 252 7.28 -10.10 -7.51
C LEU A 252 6.21 -10.42 -8.58
N ASP A 253 6.59 -10.37 -9.86
CA ASP A 253 5.71 -10.73 -10.98
C ASP A 253 5.64 -12.24 -11.15
N VAL A 254 6.67 -12.94 -10.67
CA VAL A 254 6.71 -14.39 -10.55
C VAL A 254 5.89 -14.81 -9.34
N LEU A 255 4.69 -15.30 -9.61
CA LEU A 255 3.81 -15.83 -8.57
C LEU A 255 4.32 -17.15 -7.98
N ASP A 256 5.51 -17.65 -8.30
CA ASP A 256 6.08 -18.90 -7.77
C ASP A 256 7.00 -18.70 -6.54
N HIS A 257 7.12 -17.46 -6.05
CA HIS A 257 7.80 -17.14 -4.79
C HIS A 257 6.79 -16.86 -3.66
N PRO A 258 6.08 -17.87 -3.12
CA PRO A 258 4.97 -17.67 -2.20
C PRO A 258 5.34 -16.87 -0.94
N ILE A 259 6.48 -17.15 -0.30
CA ILE A 259 6.81 -16.51 0.98
C ILE A 259 7.25 -15.06 0.77
N LEU A 260 8.01 -14.79 -0.29
CA LEU A 260 8.39 -13.43 -0.68
C LEU A 260 7.16 -12.60 -1.01
N ASN A 261 6.29 -13.12 -1.89
CA ASN A 261 5.04 -12.47 -2.27
C ASN A 261 4.16 -12.24 -1.05
N PHE A 262 3.99 -13.24 -0.19
CA PHE A 262 3.21 -13.12 1.05
C PHE A 262 3.72 -11.97 1.92
N THR A 263 5.03 -11.95 2.19
CA THR A 263 5.65 -10.92 3.03
C THR A 263 5.50 -9.54 2.42
N TYR A 264 5.76 -9.40 1.13
CA TYR A 264 5.63 -8.14 0.40
C TYR A 264 4.20 -7.62 0.43
N TYR A 265 3.22 -8.40 -0.05
CA TYR A 265 1.83 -7.96 -0.18
C TYR A 265 1.19 -7.70 1.19
N LEU A 266 1.54 -8.49 2.22
CA LEU A 266 1.06 -8.28 3.58
C LEU A 266 1.54 -6.95 4.14
N LEU A 267 2.85 -6.68 4.08
CA LEU A 267 3.47 -5.51 4.70
C LEU A 267 3.24 -4.22 3.91
N VAL A 268 3.27 -4.29 2.59
CA VAL A 268 3.33 -3.11 1.70
C VAL A 268 1.97 -2.71 1.16
N GLU A 269 1.01 -3.64 1.05
CA GLU A 269 -0.32 -3.36 0.50
C GLU A 269 -1.45 -3.57 1.52
N ILE A 270 -1.56 -4.76 2.12
CA ILE A 270 -2.67 -5.11 3.02
C ILE A 270 -2.60 -4.30 4.33
N LEU A 271 -1.43 -4.22 4.96
CA LEU A 271 -1.25 -3.50 6.22
C LEU A 271 -1.62 -2.01 6.12
N PRO A 272 -1.13 -1.22 5.15
CA PRO A 272 -1.55 0.18 5.05
C PRO A 272 -3.04 0.30 4.68
N SER A 273 -3.59 -0.59 3.82
CA SER A 273 -5.00 -0.49 3.41
C SER A 273 -5.94 -0.80 4.58
N THR A 274 -5.65 -1.83 5.37
CA THR A 274 -6.44 -2.16 6.56
C THR A 274 -6.40 -1.04 7.59
N LEU A 275 -5.21 -0.49 7.87
CA LEU A 275 -5.04 0.61 8.82
C LEU A 275 -5.82 1.85 8.39
N VAL A 276 -5.68 2.28 7.14
CA VAL A 276 -6.33 3.50 6.65
C VAL A 276 -7.85 3.34 6.63
N LEU A 277 -8.36 2.20 6.16
CA LEU A 277 -9.80 1.92 6.21
C LEU A 277 -10.33 1.86 7.65
N PHE A 278 -9.54 1.37 8.60
CA PHE A 278 -9.91 1.38 10.01
C PHE A 278 -9.96 2.80 10.58
N ILE A 279 -9.02 3.66 10.23
CA ILE A 279 -8.96 5.04 10.73
C ILE A 279 -10.05 5.91 10.08
N LEU A 280 -10.32 5.71 8.79
CA LEU A 280 -11.33 6.44 8.02
C LEU A 280 -12.75 5.86 8.16
N ARG A 281 -12.97 4.83 9.00
CA ARG A 281 -14.30 4.21 9.23
C ARG A 281 -15.35 5.14 9.83
N LYS A 282 -14.94 6.32 10.32
CA LYS A 282 -15.86 7.29 10.93
C LYS A 282 -16.77 7.86 9.85
N LEU A 283 -18.08 7.65 10.03
CA LEU A 283 -19.10 8.16 9.11
C LEU A 283 -19.23 9.68 9.25
N PRO A 284 -19.53 10.40 8.15
CA PRO A 284 -19.89 11.81 8.23
C PRO A 284 -21.12 12.01 9.15
N PRO A 285 -21.19 13.11 9.91
CA PRO A 285 -22.34 13.41 10.74
C PRO A 285 -23.61 13.45 9.87
N LYS A 286 -24.71 12.88 10.37
CA LYS A 286 -26.03 13.12 9.76
C LYS A 286 -26.31 14.60 9.96
N ARG A 287 -26.84 15.29 8.94
CA ARG A 287 -27.38 16.63 9.17
C ARG A 287 -28.40 16.50 10.30
N GLY A 288 -28.16 17.20 11.42
CA GLY A 288 -29.23 17.43 12.38
C GLY A 288 -30.34 18.12 11.61
N ILE A 289 -31.58 17.68 11.80
CA ILE A 289 -32.72 18.52 11.48
C ILE A 289 -32.50 19.75 12.36
N THR A 290 -31.91 20.81 11.80
CA THR A 290 -31.85 22.09 12.47
C THR A 290 -33.32 22.50 12.57
N GLN A 291 -33.94 22.22 13.72
CA GLN A 291 -35.17 22.88 14.09
C GLN A 291 -34.83 24.37 14.00
N TYR A 292 -35.34 25.00 12.93
CA TYR A 292 -35.47 26.44 12.88
C TYR A 292 -36.31 26.79 14.11
N HIS A 293 -35.69 27.26 15.17
CA HIS A 293 -36.41 28.02 16.17
C HIS A 293 -36.69 29.38 15.52
N PRO A 294 -37.95 29.69 15.19
CA PRO A 294 -38.28 31.04 14.76
C PRO A 294 -37.91 31.98 15.92
N ILE A 295 -37.11 32.99 15.60
CA ILE A 295 -36.84 34.09 16.51
C ILE A 295 -38.19 34.75 16.79
N ARG A 296 -38.58 34.81 18.07
CA ARG A 296 -39.78 35.50 18.54
C ARG A 296 -39.37 36.77 19.25
#